data_AF-A0A9P1KHA8-F1
#
_entry.id   AF-A0A9P1KHA8-F1
#
_cell.length_a   1.000
_cell.length_b   1.000
_cell.length_c   1.000
_cell.angle_alpha   90.00
_cell.angle_beta   90.00
_cell.angle_gamma   90.00
#
_symmetry.space_group_name_H-M   'P 1'
#
loop_
_entity.id
_entity.type
_entity.pdbx_description
1 polymer ?
#
loop_
_entity_poly.entity_id
_entity_poly.type
_entity_poly.pdbx_seq_one_letter_code
_entity_poly.pdbx_strand_id
1 'polypeptide(L)' 'MENTLWIPVAVLVVGFIAAVSIGSIAWYNSKRPPGWEGKDRPDFIPKVGKDDPKS' A
#
# COMPACT_ATOMS: atom_id res chain seq x y z
N MET A 1 5.78 18.53 31.13
CA MET A 1 6.19 18.41 29.72
C MET A 1 6.47 16.94 29.43
N GLU A 2 5.45 16.08 29.35
CA GLU A 2 5.66 14.61 29.24
C GLU A 2 5.10 14.03 27.92
N ASN A 3 4.44 14.86 27.11
CA ASN A 3 3.59 14.40 25.99
C ASN A 3 4.12 14.86 24.62
N THR A 4 5.15 15.70 24.59
CA THR A 4 5.63 16.39 23.36
C THR A 4 6.18 15.43 22.31
N LEU A 5 6.67 14.24 22.70
CA LEU A 5 7.21 13.25 21.77
C LEU A 5 6.17 12.25 21.24
N TRP A 6 5.02 12.11 21.90
CA TRP A 6 4.00 11.16 21.48
C TRP A 6 3.26 11.61 20.22
N ILE A 7 3.05 12.92 20.06
CA ILE A 7 2.44 13.50 18.86
C ILE A 7 3.29 13.22 17.61
N PRO A 8 4.58 13.58 17.54
CA PRO A 8 5.40 13.30 16.36
C PRO A 8 5.58 11.78 16.14
N VAL A 9 5.71 10.98 17.20
CA VAL A 9 5.78 9.51 17.08
C VAL A 9 4.48 8.94 16.47
N ALA A 10 3.32 9.40 16.93
CA ALA A 10 2.03 8.96 16.38
C ALA A 10 1.90 9.33 14.89
N VAL A 11 2.30 10.54 14.50
CA VAL A 11 2.30 10.98 13.10
C VAL A 11 3.23 10.10 12.25
N LEU A 12 4.43 9.79 12.74
CA LEU A 12 5.38 8.93 12.03
C LEU A 12 4.83 7.51 11.85
N VAL A 13 4.22 6.93 12.88
CA VAL A 13 3.65 5.58 12.80
C VAL A 13 2.49 5.54 11.80
N VAL A 14 1.54 6.47 11.90
CA VAL A 14 0.38 6.52 10.98
C VAL A 14 0.83 6.80 9.55
N GLY A 15 1.76 7.75 9.36
CA GLY A 15 2.32 8.07 8.06
C GLY A 15 3.06 6.89 7.44
N PHE A 16 3.84 6.16 8.24
CA PHE A 16 4.53 4.95 7.79
C PHE A 16 3.54 3.86 7.37
N ILE A 17 2.52 3.58 8.19
CA ILE A 17 1.47 2.60 7.86
C ILE A 17 0.77 2.97 6.56
N ALA A 18 0.42 4.24 6.38
CA ALA A 18 -0.20 4.72 5.14
C ALA A 18 0.74 4.53 3.94
N ALA A 19 2.02 4.89 4.07
CA ALA A 19 3.01 4.78 3.01
C ALA A 19 3.23 3.31 2.57
N VAL A 20 3.43 2.39 3.51
CA VAL A 20 3.64 0.97 3.18
C VAL A 20 2.38 0.33 2.61
N SER A 21 1.20 0.72 3.10
CA SER A 21 -0.08 0.20 2.59
C SER A 21 -0.32 0.65 1.15
N ILE A 22 -0.21 1.95 0.87
CA ILE A 22 -0.41 2.51 -0.47
C ILE A 22 0.67 2.01 -1.43
N GLY A 23 1.94 2.01 -1.00
CA GLY A 23 3.05 1.50 -1.81
C GLY A 23 2.89 0.03 -2.18
N SER A 24 2.43 -0.80 -1.24
CA SER A 24 2.14 -2.22 -1.49
C SER A 24 1.02 -2.38 -2.50
N ILE A 25 -0.10 -1.66 -2.33
CA ILE A 25 -1.23 -1.70 -3.29
C ILE A 25 -0.77 -1.28 -4.68
N ALA A 26 0.02 -0.21 -4.78
CA ALA A 26 0.55 0.29 -6.06
C ALA A 26 1.47 -0.73 -6.72
N TRP A 27 2.39 -1.34 -5.98
CA TRP A 27 3.32 -2.35 -6.49
C TRP A 27 2.59 -3.58 -7.05
N TYR A 28 1.58 -4.07 -6.30
CA TYR A 28 0.76 -5.22 -6.69
C TYR A 28 -0.17 -4.96 -7.87
N ASN A 29 -0.51 -3.70 -8.15
CA ASN A 29 -1.25 -3.28 -9.35
C ASN A 29 -0.32 -2.81 -10.49
N SER A 30 1.01 -2.84 -10.29
CA SER A 30 1.99 -2.46 -11.32
C SER A 30 2.28 -3.61 -12.29
N LYS A 31 3.04 -3.31 -13.36
CA LYS A 31 3.53 -4.34 -14.29
C LYS A 31 4.44 -5.31 -13.54
N ARG A 32 4.17 -6.61 -13.68
CA ARG A 32 4.96 -7.67 -13.03
C ARG A 32 6.40 -7.67 -13.57
N PRO A 33 7.42 -7.89 -12.73
CA PRO A 33 8.80 -8.03 -13.19
C PRO A 33 8.97 -9.34 -13.99
N PRO A 34 10.04 -9.46 -14.80
CA PRO A 34 10.35 -10.71 -15.48
C PRO A 34 10.47 -11.90 -14.51
N GLY A 35 9.93 -13.07 -14.87
CA GLY A 35 9.92 -14.27 -14.02
C GLY A 35 8.72 -14.36 -13.07
N TRP A 36 7.75 -13.44 -13.14
CA TRP A 36 6.51 -13.41 -12.35
C TRP A 36 5.25 -13.65 -13.20
N GLU A 37 5.40 -14.25 -14.38
CA GLU A 37 4.34 -14.41 -15.37
C GLU A 37 3.15 -15.23 -14.83
N GLY A 38 3.40 -16.18 -13.91
CA GLY A 38 2.36 -17.01 -13.26
C GLY A 38 2.00 -16.61 -11.83
N LYS A 39 2.53 -15.50 -11.30
CA LYS A 39 2.23 -15.08 -9.92
C LYS A 39 1.07 -14.09 -9.89
N ASP A 40 -0.03 -14.54 -9.31
CA ASP A 40 -1.16 -13.67 -9.08
C ASP A 40 -0.97 -12.75 -7.88
N ARG A 41 -1.65 -11.62 -8.00
CA ARG A 41 -1.75 -10.63 -6.94
C ARG A 41 -2.62 -11.21 -5.82
N PRO A 42 -2.25 -11.05 -4.54
CA PRO A 42 -3.04 -11.57 -3.43
C PRO A 42 -4.48 -11.03 -3.43
N ASP A 43 -5.42 -11.86 -2.97
CA ASP A 43 -6.87 -11.56 -3.01
C ASP A 43 -7.28 -10.36 -2.13
N PHE A 44 -6.57 -10.13 -1.03
CA PHE A 44 -6.84 -9.04 -0.09
C PHE A 44 -6.36 -7.67 -0.60
N ILE A 45 -5.58 -7.61 -1.68
CA ILE A 45 -5.21 -6.34 -2.29
C ILE A 45 -6.43 -5.86 -3.10
N PRO A 46 -6.81 -4.58 -3.07
CA PRO A 46 -7.82 -4.01 -3.97
C PRO A 46 -7.25 -3.79 -5.37
N LYS A 47 -8.05 -4.07 -6.41
CA LYS A 47 -7.67 -3.74 -7.79
C LYS A 47 -7.84 -2.23 -7.95
N VAL A 48 -6.89 -1.58 -8.61
CA VAL A 48 -6.90 -0.13 -8.79
C VAL A 48 -6.48 0.17 -10.24
N GLY A 49 -7.37 0.75 -11.03
CA GLY A 49 -7.10 1.03 -12.45
C GLY A 49 -8.36 1.06 -13.31
N LYS A 50 -8.18 1.11 -14.64
CA LYS A 50 -9.29 1.25 -15.61
C LYS A 50 -10.11 -0.03 -15.82
N ASP A 51 -9.67 -1.16 -15.29
CA ASP A 51 -10.35 -2.46 -15.41
C ASP A 51 -11.20 -2.79 -14.16
N ASP A 52 -11.49 -1.77 -13.34
CA ASP A 52 -12.37 -1.93 -12.19
C ASP A 52 -13.82 -2.04 -12.70
N PRO A 53 -14.56 -3.13 -12.44
CA PRO A 53 -15.92 -3.34 -12.96
C PRO A 53 -16.98 -2.39 -12.35
N LYS A 54 -16.55 -1.29 -11.73
CA LYS A 54 -17.39 -0.25 -11.13
C LYS A 54 -17.27 1.14 -11.80
N SER A 55 -16.61 1.25 -12.95
CA SER A 55 -16.58 2.48 -13.77
C SER A 55 -17.41 2.38 -15.04
#